data_AF-A0A519UZ67-F1
#
_entry.id   AF-A0A519UZ67-F1
#
_cell.length_a   1.000
_cell.length_b   1.000
_cell.length_c   1.000
_cell.angle_alpha   90.00
_cell.angle_beta   90.00
_cell.angle_gamma   90.00
#
_symmetry.space_group_name_H-M   'P 1'
#
loop_
_entity.id
_entity.type
_entity.pdbx_description
1 polymer ?
#
loop_
_entity_poly.entity_id
_entity_poly.type
_entity_poly.pdbx_seq_one_letter_code
_entity_poly.pdbx_strand_id
1 'polypeptide(L)'
;FLMLLHGVIDSPDIPLNVSRSFLQADSNVKKINNYITKKVADKLSELFNKDRKSFEDKWKDIGLFVKYGMISEEKFYDKAKDFALVGNTKNELFTLNEYKEKVAPLQTDKNGTVVYLYSNDASKQDAFIQSANKKDYDVLVLDSPIDNHFIQQLEQKLEKTSIKRVDSSVADKLIEKDEVNEHVLSEDQVKEVTTIFEKAITKPGMQVEVVALNPDELPVTITMDEFMRRMKDMAAMGGGMGFYGQMPDSYKVAINGNHKLVSKILKAEGEEQSNLAKQAVDLALLAQGMLTGAELTAFVSRSVELI
;
A
#
# COMPACT_ATOMS: atom_id res chain seq x y z
N PHE A 1 23.50 -5.82 5.16
CA PHE A 1 23.08 -4.93 4.05
C PHE A 1 24.22 -4.42 3.15
N LEU A 2 25.46 -4.30 3.64
CA LEU A 2 26.60 -3.73 2.87
C LEU A 2 27.34 -4.71 1.94
N MET A 3 26.72 -5.83 1.55
CA MET A 3 27.43 -6.93 0.88
C MET A 3 27.97 -6.60 -0.52
N LEU A 4 27.45 -5.55 -1.17
CA LEU A 4 27.92 -5.10 -2.49
C LEU A 4 29.04 -4.03 -2.40
N LEU A 5 29.37 -3.56 -1.20
CA LEU A 5 30.48 -2.63 -1.04
C LEU A 5 31.80 -3.37 -1.18
N HIS A 6 32.66 -2.87 -2.07
CA HIS A 6 34.02 -3.34 -2.24
C HIS A 6 34.97 -2.45 -1.44
N GLY A 7 35.90 -3.07 -0.72
CA GLY A 7 36.89 -2.36 0.06
C GLY A 7 37.91 -3.31 0.67
N VAL A 8 39.00 -2.74 1.17
CA VAL A 8 40.04 -3.46 1.91
C VAL A 8 40.10 -2.88 3.32
N ILE A 9 40.10 -3.76 4.31
CA ILE A 9 40.28 -3.40 5.71
C ILE A 9 41.61 -3.98 6.14
N ASP A 10 42.55 -3.11 6.47
CA ASP A 10 43.82 -3.49 7.09
C ASP A 10 43.68 -3.34 8.61
N SER A 11 43.93 -4.41 9.35
CA SER A 11 43.77 -4.45 10.81
C SER A 11 44.88 -5.29 11.44
N PRO A 12 45.77 -4.69 12.25
CA PRO A 12 46.84 -5.42 12.93
C PRO A 12 46.32 -6.30 14.08
N ASP A 13 45.09 -6.06 14.55
CA ASP A 13 44.50 -6.67 15.76
C ASP A 13 43.74 -7.98 15.48
N ILE A 14 43.69 -8.44 14.23
CA ILE A 14 43.04 -9.70 13.85
C ILE A 14 44.10 -10.80 13.72
N PRO A 15 43.98 -11.92 14.44
CA PRO A 15 44.97 -13.00 14.35
C PRO A 15 45.01 -13.62 12.95
N LEU A 16 46.20 -13.89 12.42
CA LEU A 16 46.39 -14.35 11.04
C LEU A 16 45.90 -15.79 10.78
N ASN A 17 45.76 -16.63 11.81
CA ASN A 17 45.43 -18.05 11.71
C ASN A 17 44.09 -18.41 12.38
N VAL A 18 42.99 -17.83 11.89
CA VAL A 18 41.65 -18.04 12.45
C VAL A 18 40.66 -18.53 11.40
N SER A 19 39.74 -19.39 11.82
CA SER A 19 38.65 -19.84 10.97
C SER A 19 37.64 -18.70 10.73
N ARG A 20 36.89 -18.79 9.62
CA ARG A 20 35.79 -17.86 9.35
C ARG A 20 34.73 -17.89 10.45
N SER A 21 34.49 -19.04 11.06
CA SER A 21 33.56 -19.19 12.19
C SER A 21 34.05 -18.47 13.44
N PHE A 22 35.35 -18.48 13.73
CA PHE A 22 35.94 -17.74 14.84
C PHE A 22 35.75 -16.22 14.64
N LEU A 23 36.05 -15.72 13.43
CA LEU A 23 35.91 -14.30 13.10
C LEU A 23 34.46 -13.79 13.22
N GLN A 24 33.45 -14.62 12.95
CA GLN A 24 32.04 -14.22 13.10
C GLN A 24 31.65 -13.97 14.57
N ALA A 25 32.25 -14.72 15.50
CA ALA A 25 32.00 -14.56 16.93
C ALA A 25 32.89 -13.49 17.58
N ASP A 26 34.00 -13.14 16.92
CA ASP A 26 35.02 -12.24 17.43
C ASP A 26 34.49 -10.81 17.70
N SER A 27 34.80 -10.30 18.89
CA SER A 27 34.30 -9.00 19.34
C SER A 27 34.93 -7.81 18.61
N ASN A 28 36.18 -7.93 18.15
CA ASN A 28 36.85 -6.88 17.38
C ASN A 28 36.28 -6.82 15.96
N VAL A 29 36.01 -7.97 15.33
CA VAL A 29 35.31 -8.01 14.03
C VAL A 29 33.92 -7.35 14.13
N LYS A 30 33.17 -7.60 15.21
CA LYS A 30 31.89 -6.91 15.46
C LYS A 30 32.05 -5.39 15.61
N LYS A 31 33.11 -4.91 16.30
CA LYS A 31 33.39 -3.47 16.42
C LYS A 31 33.74 -2.85 15.06
N ILE A 32 34.55 -3.53 14.26
CA ILE A 32 34.91 -3.10 12.90
C ILE A 32 33.64 -3.00 12.03
N ASN A 33 32.77 -4.00 12.05
CA ASN A 33 31.51 -3.97 11.30
C ASN A 33 30.63 -2.76 11.71
N ASN A 34 30.45 -2.54 13.02
CA ASN A 34 29.72 -1.37 13.53
C ASN A 34 30.35 -0.05 13.07
N TYR A 35 31.68 0.05 13.08
CA TYR A 35 32.40 1.24 12.63
C TYR A 35 32.21 1.50 11.14
N ILE A 36 32.30 0.47 10.31
CA ILE A 36 32.07 0.56 8.86
C ILE A 36 30.62 0.98 8.59
N THR A 37 29.66 0.35 9.25
CA THR A 37 28.23 0.71 9.16
C THR A 37 28.02 2.20 9.46
N LYS A 38 28.63 2.71 10.54
CA LYS A 38 28.60 4.13 10.88
C LYS A 38 29.24 5.00 9.80
N LYS A 39 30.42 4.64 9.28
CA LYS A 39 31.12 5.41 8.25
C LYS A 39 30.37 5.45 6.93
N VAL A 40 29.70 4.37 6.55
CA VAL A 40 28.83 4.35 5.37
C VAL A 40 27.63 5.27 5.56
N ALA A 41 26.96 5.21 6.72
CA ALA A 41 25.86 6.12 7.02
C ALA A 41 26.30 7.60 7.01
N ASP A 42 27.44 7.90 7.65
CA ASP A 42 28.04 9.24 7.65
C ASP A 42 28.31 9.73 6.22
N LYS A 43 28.84 8.85 5.36
CA LYS A 43 29.14 9.22 3.98
C LYS A 43 27.89 9.44 3.13
N LEU A 44 26.85 8.61 3.29
CA LEU A 44 25.58 8.79 2.62
C LEU A 44 24.91 10.10 3.03
N SER A 45 24.93 10.43 4.32
CA SER A 45 24.44 11.71 4.84
C SER A 45 25.23 12.89 4.28
N GLU A 46 26.56 12.80 4.21
CA GLU A 46 27.40 13.84 3.58
C GLU A 46 27.04 14.04 2.10
N LEU A 47 26.84 12.96 1.35
CA LEU A 47 26.45 13.03 -0.07
C LEU A 47 25.09 13.71 -0.25
N PHE A 48 24.10 13.33 0.57
CA PHE A 48 22.77 13.95 0.57
C PHE A 48 22.85 15.45 0.86
N ASN A 49 23.60 15.85 1.89
CA ASN A 49 23.71 17.26 2.30
C ASN A 49 24.52 18.11 1.30
N LYS A 50 25.51 17.52 0.62
CA LYS A 50 26.37 18.25 -0.32
C LYS A 50 25.69 18.45 -1.67
N ASP A 51 25.01 17.43 -2.19
CA ASP A 51 24.35 17.46 -3.48
C ASP A 51 23.13 16.54 -3.47
N ARG A 52 22.02 17.09 -2.97
CA ARG A 52 20.75 16.39 -2.85
C ARG A 52 20.26 15.85 -4.19
N LYS A 53 20.36 16.64 -5.27
CA LYS A 53 19.88 16.24 -6.59
C LYS A 53 20.64 15.03 -7.11
N SER A 54 21.97 15.04 -7.00
CA SER A 54 22.78 13.86 -7.37
C SER A 54 22.49 12.64 -6.49
N PHE A 55 22.12 12.85 -5.21
CA PHE A 55 21.72 11.77 -4.32
C PHE A 55 20.37 11.16 -4.73
N GLU A 56 19.38 12.01 -5.03
CA GLU A 56 18.06 11.63 -5.53
C GLU A 56 18.14 10.82 -6.83
N ASP A 57 18.96 11.26 -7.79
CA ASP A 57 19.18 10.56 -9.06
C ASP A 57 19.70 9.13 -8.86
N LYS A 58 20.51 8.91 -7.81
CA LYS A 58 21.10 7.61 -7.46
C LYS A 58 20.21 6.78 -6.54
N TRP A 59 19.13 7.34 -6.01
CA TRP A 59 18.30 6.68 -5.00
C TRP A 59 17.69 5.38 -5.51
N LYS A 60 17.36 5.29 -6.81
CA LYS A 60 16.85 4.07 -7.43
C LYS A 60 17.82 2.89 -7.29
N ASP A 61 19.13 3.15 -7.36
CA ASP A 61 20.16 2.12 -7.26
C ASP A 61 20.53 1.78 -5.81
N ILE A 62 20.54 2.78 -4.92
CA ILE A 62 21.01 2.62 -3.54
C ILE A 62 19.89 2.41 -2.51
N GLY A 63 18.67 2.82 -2.82
CA GLY A 63 17.55 2.91 -1.89
C GLY A 63 17.16 1.56 -1.28
N LEU A 64 17.22 0.48 -2.06
CA LEU A 64 17.02 -0.88 -1.56
C LEU A 64 18.03 -1.23 -0.45
N PHE A 65 19.30 -0.87 -0.63
CA PHE A 65 20.34 -1.14 0.37
C PHE A 65 20.17 -0.29 1.62
N VAL A 66 19.77 0.97 1.45
CA VAL A 66 19.50 1.87 2.58
C VAL A 66 18.31 1.34 3.38
N LYS A 67 17.19 1.02 2.74
CA LYS A 67 16.01 0.41 3.38
C LYS A 67 16.37 -0.90 4.08
N TYR A 68 17.12 -1.79 3.42
CA TYR A 68 17.56 -3.05 4.04
C TYR A 68 18.49 -2.80 5.23
N GLY A 69 19.38 -1.81 5.16
CA GLY A 69 20.23 -1.38 6.27
C GLY A 69 19.42 -0.84 7.45
N MET A 70 18.41 -0.03 7.17
CA MET A 70 17.48 0.48 8.18
C MET A 70 16.76 -0.66 8.90
N ILE A 71 16.23 -1.64 8.15
CA ILE A 71 15.53 -2.80 8.71
C ILE A 71 16.46 -3.69 9.54
N SER A 72 17.68 -3.93 9.05
CA SER A 72 18.59 -4.92 9.62
C SER A 72 19.46 -4.42 10.77
N GLU A 73 19.77 -3.12 10.83
CA GLU A 73 20.75 -2.55 11.77
C GLU A 73 20.25 -1.24 12.41
N GLU A 74 19.90 -1.28 13.70
CA GLU A 74 19.30 -0.13 14.42
C GLU A 74 20.20 1.11 14.44
N LYS A 75 21.51 0.95 14.62
CA LYS A 75 22.45 2.08 14.59
C LYS A 75 22.56 2.73 13.21
N PHE A 76 22.32 1.95 12.15
CA PHE A 76 22.26 2.50 10.80
C PHE A 76 20.95 3.27 10.62
N TYR A 77 19.82 2.71 11.07
CA TYR A 77 18.52 3.39 11.08
C TYR A 77 18.60 4.79 11.71
N ASP A 78 19.21 4.91 12.89
CA ASP A 78 19.31 6.18 13.63
C ASP A 78 19.97 7.31 12.84
N LYS A 79 20.84 6.97 11.88
CA LYS A 79 21.50 7.92 10.98
C LYS A 79 20.80 8.03 9.63
N ALA A 80 20.29 6.92 9.12
CA ALA A 80 19.68 6.83 7.81
C ALA A 80 18.32 7.52 7.74
N LYS A 81 17.57 7.58 8.86
CA LYS A 81 16.26 8.22 8.92
C LYS A 81 16.24 9.68 8.42
N ASP A 82 17.37 10.40 8.51
CA ASP A 82 17.47 11.81 8.15
C ASP A 82 17.75 12.03 6.65
N PHE A 83 18.22 11.01 5.93
CA PHE A 83 18.52 11.09 4.48
C PHE A 83 17.78 10.05 3.64
N ALA A 84 17.12 9.08 4.27
CA ALA A 84 16.38 8.04 3.56
C ALA A 84 15.19 8.66 2.85
N LEU A 85 15.03 8.32 1.57
CA LEU A 85 14.00 8.90 0.71
C LEU A 85 12.85 7.92 0.48
N VAL A 86 11.65 8.49 0.40
CA VAL A 86 10.44 7.83 -0.10
C VAL A 86 9.97 8.57 -1.35
N GLY A 87 9.56 7.81 -2.36
CA GLY A 87 9.07 8.35 -3.62
C GLY A 87 7.55 8.26 -3.70
N ASN A 88 6.90 9.27 -4.27
CA ASN A 88 5.47 9.23 -4.54
C ASN A 88 5.13 8.87 -6.00
N THR A 89 3.85 8.71 -6.28
CA THR A 89 3.32 8.41 -7.63
C THR A 89 3.54 9.54 -8.64
N LYS A 90 3.97 10.72 -8.18
CA LYS A 90 4.36 11.87 -9.02
C LYS A 90 5.87 11.93 -9.29
N ASN A 91 6.63 10.90 -8.91
CA ASN A 91 8.10 10.80 -9.00
C ASN A 91 8.86 11.87 -8.18
N GLU A 92 8.22 12.42 -7.16
CA GLU A 92 8.87 13.31 -6.20
C GLU A 92 9.49 12.49 -5.07
N LEU A 93 10.67 12.91 -4.59
CA LEU A 93 11.40 12.24 -3.51
C LEU A 93 11.43 13.12 -2.26
N PHE A 94 11.14 12.51 -1.13
CA PHE A 94 11.07 13.18 0.17
C PHE A 94 11.85 12.40 1.21
N THR A 95 12.52 13.10 2.12
CA THR A 95 12.89 12.49 3.40
C THR A 95 11.63 12.13 4.20
N LEU A 96 11.77 11.24 5.19
CA LEU A 96 10.64 10.85 6.04
C LEU A 96 9.98 12.06 6.75
N ASN A 97 10.78 13.05 7.15
CA ASN A 97 10.29 14.27 7.80
C ASN A 97 9.56 15.18 6.81
N GLU A 98 10.13 15.40 5.62
CA GLU A 98 9.48 16.21 4.57
C GLU A 98 8.16 15.59 4.12
N TYR A 99 8.11 14.26 3.99
CA TYR A 99 6.89 13.58 3.63
C TYR A 99 5.83 13.76 4.71
N LYS A 100 6.21 13.65 6.00
CA LYS A 100 5.32 13.90 7.14
C LYS A 100 4.74 15.31 7.09
N GLU A 101 5.58 16.32 6.90
CA GLU A 101 5.18 17.73 6.84
C GLU A 101 4.26 18.00 5.66
N LYS A 102 4.54 17.39 4.50
CA LYS A 102 3.72 17.52 3.29
C LYS A 102 2.31 16.95 3.50
N VAL A 103 2.19 15.76 4.11
CA VAL A 103 0.91 15.05 4.14
C VAL A 103 0.08 15.30 5.41
N ALA A 104 0.69 15.66 6.53
CA ALA A 104 -0.03 15.89 7.79
C ALA A 104 -1.23 16.86 7.69
N PRO A 105 -1.21 17.95 6.89
CA PRO A 105 -2.37 18.85 6.79
C PRO A 105 -3.63 18.18 6.24
N LEU A 106 -3.51 17.20 5.35
CA LEU A 106 -4.64 16.58 4.64
C LEU A 106 -4.85 15.12 4.99
N GLN A 107 -3.79 14.42 5.41
CA GLN A 107 -3.76 12.98 5.67
C GLN A 107 -3.65 12.64 7.16
N THR A 108 -4.19 13.48 8.02
CA THR A 108 -4.34 13.16 9.44
C THR A 108 -5.78 12.74 9.73
N ASP A 109 -5.93 11.60 10.40
CA ASP A 109 -7.24 11.12 10.84
C ASP A 109 -7.77 11.92 12.05
N LYS A 110 -9.04 11.71 12.39
CA LYS A 110 -9.70 12.33 13.56
C LYS A 110 -8.99 12.09 14.90
N ASN A 111 -8.15 11.06 14.99
CA ASN A 111 -7.39 10.72 16.20
C ASN A 111 -6.00 11.41 16.25
N GLY A 112 -5.65 12.21 15.23
CA GLY A 112 -4.36 12.86 15.11
C GLY A 112 -3.24 11.92 14.62
N THR A 113 -3.58 10.80 13.98
CA THR A 113 -2.65 9.87 13.34
C THR A 113 -2.43 10.28 11.89
N VAL A 114 -1.17 10.47 11.49
CA VAL A 114 -0.81 10.70 10.09
C VAL A 114 -0.90 9.38 9.33
N VAL A 115 -1.62 9.36 8.23
CA VAL A 115 -1.81 8.18 7.38
C VAL A 115 -0.97 8.36 6.11
N TYR A 116 0.01 7.48 5.91
CA TYR A 116 0.74 7.41 4.65
C TYR A 116 0.03 6.41 3.73
N LEU A 117 -0.44 6.90 2.59
CA LEU A 117 -0.96 6.04 1.55
C LEU A 117 0.19 5.53 0.69
N TYR A 118 0.14 4.26 0.30
CA TYR A 118 1.10 3.70 -0.63
C TYR A 118 0.43 2.82 -1.69
N SER A 119 1.19 2.61 -2.77
CA SER A 119 0.89 1.72 -3.87
C SER A 119 2.10 0.82 -4.09
N ASN A 120 1.87 -0.48 -4.24
CA ASN A 120 2.93 -1.45 -4.59
C ASN A 120 2.92 -1.82 -6.07
N ASP A 121 1.86 -1.47 -6.80
CA ASP A 121 1.77 -1.61 -8.25
C ASP A 121 0.93 -0.44 -8.78
N ALA A 122 1.60 0.69 -9.02
CA ALA A 122 0.93 1.93 -9.43
C ALA A 122 0.14 1.77 -10.73
N SER A 123 0.56 0.85 -11.60
CA SER A 123 -0.13 0.58 -12.86
C SER A 123 -1.48 -0.10 -12.66
N LYS A 124 -1.56 -1.06 -11.74
CA LYS A 124 -2.82 -1.76 -11.42
C LYS A 124 -3.72 -0.97 -10.47
N GLN A 125 -3.13 -0.08 -9.67
CA GLN A 125 -3.84 0.68 -8.64
C GLN A 125 -4.21 2.10 -9.10
N ASP A 126 -4.05 2.41 -10.39
CA ASP A 126 -4.24 3.76 -10.93
C ASP A 126 -5.61 4.37 -10.58
N ALA A 127 -6.70 3.62 -10.69
CA ALA A 127 -8.03 4.11 -10.33
C ALA A 127 -8.12 4.58 -8.87
N PHE A 128 -7.53 3.82 -7.92
CA PHE A 128 -7.47 4.21 -6.52
C PHE A 128 -6.55 5.40 -6.27
N ILE A 129 -5.42 5.46 -6.98
CA ILE A 129 -4.48 6.59 -6.93
C ILE A 129 -5.18 7.87 -7.43
N GLN A 130 -5.97 7.78 -8.51
CA GLN A 130 -6.75 8.90 -9.00
C GLN A 130 -7.80 9.36 -7.96
N SER A 131 -8.55 8.44 -7.35
CA SER A 131 -9.51 8.78 -6.29
C SER A 131 -8.84 9.42 -5.07
N ALA A 132 -7.66 8.95 -4.68
CA ALA A 132 -6.85 9.58 -3.62
C ALA A 132 -6.37 10.99 -4.04
N ASN A 133 -5.85 11.15 -5.27
CA ASN A 133 -5.40 12.44 -5.79
C ASN A 133 -6.53 13.48 -5.89
N LYS A 134 -7.77 13.08 -6.20
CA LYS A 134 -8.93 13.99 -6.19
C LYS A 134 -9.22 14.59 -4.82
N LYS A 135 -8.71 13.97 -3.75
CA LYS A 135 -8.76 14.46 -2.37
C LYS A 135 -7.49 15.18 -1.94
N ASP A 136 -6.59 15.45 -2.89
CA ASP A 136 -5.26 15.97 -2.65
C ASP A 136 -4.42 15.08 -1.71
N TYR A 137 -4.73 13.78 -1.65
CA TYR A 137 -3.90 12.80 -0.95
C TYR A 137 -2.71 12.42 -1.81
N ASP A 138 -1.53 12.35 -1.19
CA ASP A 138 -0.28 11.90 -1.76
C ASP A 138 -0.07 10.40 -1.49
N VAL A 139 0.39 9.68 -2.50
CA VAL A 139 0.52 8.23 -2.47
C VAL A 139 1.97 7.84 -2.75
N LEU A 140 2.60 7.14 -1.81
CA LEU A 140 3.95 6.58 -1.97
C LEU A 140 3.98 5.42 -2.96
N VAL A 141 5.12 5.20 -3.60
CA VAL A 141 5.42 3.98 -4.34
C VAL A 141 6.34 3.12 -3.49
N LEU A 142 5.83 1.97 -3.05
CA LEU A 142 6.52 0.98 -2.22
C LEU A 142 6.33 -0.41 -2.85
N ASP A 143 7.08 -0.67 -3.92
CA ASP A 143 6.99 -1.82 -4.82
C ASP A 143 8.13 -2.84 -4.64
N SER A 144 9.01 -2.62 -3.66
CA SER A 144 10.16 -3.48 -3.41
C SER A 144 9.81 -4.69 -2.55
N PRO A 145 10.46 -5.86 -2.71
CA PRO A 145 10.23 -7.03 -1.86
C PRO A 145 10.44 -6.80 -0.36
N ILE A 146 11.25 -5.82 0.02
CA ILE A 146 11.51 -5.48 1.43
C ILE A 146 10.55 -4.41 1.97
N ASP A 147 9.72 -3.80 1.13
CA ASP A 147 8.90 -2.67 1.55
C ASP A 147 7.85 -3.07 2.59
N ASN A 148 7.34 -4.30 2.56
CA ASN A 148 6.47 -4.79 3.63
C ASN A 148 7.14 -4.78 5.02
N HIS A 149 8.43 -5.09 5.08
CA HIS A 149 9.21 -5.01 6.32
C HIS A 149 9.58 -3.57 6.66
N PHE A 150 9.87 -2.75 5.64
CA PHE A 150 10.15 -1.33 5.81
C PHE A 150 8.95 -0.59 6.40
N ILE A 151 7.74 -0.84 5.87
CA ILE A 151 6.47 -0.31 6.35
C ILE A 151 6.25 -0.66 7.82
N GLN A 152 6.41 -1.93 8.21
CA GLN A 152 6.28 -2.36 9.60
C GLN A 152 7.28 -1.63 10.52
N GLN A 153 8.52 -1.47 10.08
CA GLN A 153 9.52 -0.73 10.84
C GLN A 153 9.16 0.76 10.96
N LEU A 154 8.67 1.38 9.89
CA LEU A 154 8.24 2.78 9.92
C LEU A 154 7.08 2.99 10.88
N GLU A 155 6.06 2.13 10.87
CA GLU A 155 4.93 2.20 11.83
C GLU A 155 5.39 2.01 13.28
N GLN A 156 6.43 1.21 13.52
CA GLN A 156 7.00 1.05 14.85
C GLN A 156 7.81 2.28 15.30
N LYS A 157 8.55 2.90 14.39
CA LYS A 157 9.52 3.96 14.71
C LYS A 157 8.95 5.37 14.59
N LEU A 158 7.94 5.59 13.74
CA LEU A 158 7.28 6.87 13.56
C LEU A 158 6.09 6.97 14.50
N GLU A 159 6.12 7.95 15.40
CA GLU A 159 5.01 8.18 16.33
C GLU A 159 3.75 8.63 15.58
N LYS A 160 2.59 8.13 16.02
CA LYS A 160 1.26 8.46 15.47
C LYS A 160 1.22 8.39 13.94
N THR A 161 1.85 7.37 13.37
CA THR A 161 1.87 7.17 11.92
C THR A 161 1.32 5.79 11.61
N SER A 162 0.38 5.74 10.67
CA SER A 162 -0.12 4.49 10.09
C SER A 162 0.16 4.51 8.59
N ILE A 163 0.40 3.34 8.01
CA ILE A 163 0.64 3.23 6.58
C ILE A 163 -0.44 2.32 6.02
N LYS A 164 -1.08 2.68 4.92
CA LYS A 164 -2.18 1.90 4.32
C LYS A 164 -2.06 1.88 2.81
N ARG A 165 -2.41 0.75 2.18
CA ARG A 165 -2.43 0.68 0.73
C ARG A 165 -3.63 1.42 0.18
N VAL A 166 -3.48 2.04 -0.97
CA VAL A 166 -4.52 2.88 -1.58
C VAL A 166 -5.80 2.09 -1.94
N ASP A 167 -5.69 0.77 -2.13
CA ASP A 167 -6.80 -0.14 -2.43
C ASP A 167 -7.37 -0.88 -1.19
N SER A 168 -6.92 -0.49 0.01
CA SER A 168 -7.37 -1.10 1.26
C SER A 168 -8.81 -0.71 1.64
N SER A 169 -9.27 0.42 1.11
CA SER A 169 -10.63 0.92 1.27
C SER A 169 -10.95 1.93 0.17
N VAL A 170 -12.18 2.43 0.15
CA VAL A 170 -12.59 3.56 -0.68
C VAL A 170 -11.94 4.84 -0.17
N ALA A 171 -11.70 5.81 -1.06
CA ALA A 171 -10.95 7.05 -0.74
C ALA A 171 -11.52 7.85 0.45
N ASP A 172 -12.83 7.75 0.70
CA ASP A 172 -13.52 8.35 1.85
C ASP A 172 -13.20 7.69 3.19
N LYS A 173 -12.83 6.41 3.17
CA LYS A 173 -12.55 5.60 4.36
C LYS A 173 -11.08 5.28 4.57
N LEU A 174 -10.19 5.65 3.64
CA LEU A 174 -8.74 5.48 3.80
C LEU A 174 -8.23 6.24 5.05
N ILE A 175 -8.75 7.45 5.24
CA ILE A 175 -8.42 8.36 6.34
C ILE A 175 -9.72 8.74 7.02
N GLU A 176 -9.93 8.27 8.25
CA GLU A 176 -11.16 8.53 9.00
C GLU A 176 -11.22 9.99 9.41
N LYS A 177 -12.09 10.75 8.75
CA LYS A 177 -12.44 12.14 9.09
C LYS A 177 -13.84 12.17 9.68
N ASP A 178 -14.19 13.26 10.36
CA ASP A 178 -15.53 13.46 10.92
C ASP A 178 -16.57 13.79 9.83
N GLU A 179 -16.13 14.10 8.61
CA GLU A 179 -17.01 14.27 7.45
C GLU A 179 -17.59 12.92 7.02
N VAL A 180 -18.88 12.75 7.28
CA VAL A 180 -19.67 11.64 6.75
C VAL A 180 -20.51 12.19 5.61
N ASN A 181 -20.36 11.64 4.41
CA ASN A 181 -21.27 11.94 3.32
C ASN A 181 -22.68 11.47 3.69
N GLU A 182 -23.67 12.33 3.51
CA GLU A 182 -25.06 11.92 3.70
C GLU A 182 -25.47 10.92 2.60
N HIS A 183 -26.18 9.88 3.01
CA HIS A 183 -26.79 8.93 2.09
C HIS A 183 -28.00 9.58 1.41
N VAL A 184 -28.02 9.56 0.07
CA VAL A 184 -29.22 9.97 -0.70
C VAL A 184 -30.31 8.89 -0.70
N LEU A 185 -29.99 7.69 -0.23
CA LEU A 185 -30.88 6.53 -0.17
C LEU A 185 -31.48 6.39 1.23
N SER A 186 -32.74 5.97 1.31
CA SER A 186 -33.35 5.57 2.58
C SER A 186 -32.77 4.25 3.11
N GLU A 187 -32.96 3.94 4.40
CA GLU A 187 -32.51 2.67 4.98
C GLU A 187 -33.07 1.43 4.25
N ASP A 188 -34.33 1.52 3.79
CA ASP A 188 -34.96 0.43 3.05
C ASP A 188 -34.37 0.28 1.65
N GLN A 189 -34.07 1.39 0.97
CA GLN A 189 -33.37 1.38 -0.31
C GLN A 189 -31.95 0.83 -0.16
N VAL A 190 -31.25 1.15 0.93
CA VAL A 190 -29.93 0.58 1.22
C VAL A 190 -30.00 -0.94 1.33
N LYS A 191 -30.98 -1.49 2.06
CA LYS A 191 -31.18 -2.95 2.17
C LYS A 191 -31.51 -3.60 0.82
N GLU A 192 -32.33 -2.92 0.02
CA GLU A 192 -32.69 -3.37 -1.33
C GLU A 192 -31.46 -3.42 -2.25
N VAL A 193 -30.67 -2.34 -2.31
CA VAL A 193 -29.39 -2.30 -3.06
C VAL A 193 -28.47 -3.43 -2.63
N THR A 194 -28.27 -3.62 -1.32
CA THR A 194 -27.44 -4.71 -0.80
C THR A 194 -27.90 -6.06 -1.35
N THR A 195 -29.20 -6.35 -1.28
CA THR A 195 -29.78 -7.61 -1.77
C THR A 195 -29.60 -7.79 -3.28
N ILE A 196 -29.75 -6.72 -4.06
CA ILE A 196 -29.56 -6.74 -5.53
C ILE A 196 -28.11 -7.08 -5.86
N PHE A 197 -27.15 -6.41 -5.22
CA PHE A 197 -25.72 -6.62 -5.50
C PHE A 197 -25.21 -7.97 -4.98
N GLU A 198 -25.70 -8.45 -3.84
CA GLU A 198 -25.39 -9.79 -3.34
C GLU A 198 -25.81 -10.88 -4.35
N LYS A 199 -26.96 -10.72 -5.01
CA LYS A 199 -27.40 -11.64 -6.07
C LYS A 199 -26.55 -11.53 -7.35
N ALA A 200 -26.04 -10.35 -7.66
CA ALA A 200 -25.22 -10.11 -8.85
C ALA A 200 -23.77 -10.64 -8.71
N ILE A 201 -23.29 -10.77 -7.48
CA ILE A 201 -21.94 -11.26 -7.18
C ILE A 201 -21.92 -12.79 -7.26
N THR A 202 -21.14 -13.31 -8.21
CA THR A 202 -20.96 -14.75 -8.43
C THR A 202 -19.71 -15.31 -7.75
N LYS A 203 -18.83 -14.43 -7.26
CA LYS A 203 -17.54 -14.80 -6.64
C LYS A 203 -17.70 -14.99 -5.13
N PRO A 204 -17.13 -16.05 -4.54
CA PRO A 204 -17.12 -16.22 -3.10
C PRO A 204 -16.23 -15.19 -2.41
N GLY A 205 -16.48 -14.93 -1.12
CA GLY A 205 -15.62 -14.07 -0.29
C GLY A 205 -15.85 -12.57 -0.44
N MET A 206 -16.90 -12.15 -1.14
CA MET A 206 -17.26 -10.75 -1.35
C MET A 206 -18.38 -10.32 -0.41
N GLN A 207 -18.13 -9.28 0.39
CA GLN A 207 -19.08 -8.69 1.33
C GLN A 207 -19.55 -7.34 0.78
N VAL A 208 -20.86 -7.20 0.55
CA VAL A 208 -21.44 -5.97 0.03
C VAL A 208 -21.61 -4.95 1.15
N GLU A 209 -21.16 -3.72 0.92
CA GLU A 209 -21.40 -2.59 1.80
C GLU A 209 -21.87 -1.40 0.95
N VAL A 210 -23.04 -0.85 1.26
CA VAL A 210 -23.49 0.40 0.62
C VAL A 210 -22.93 1.58 1.40
N VAL A 211 -22.22 2.45 0.69
CA VAL A 211 -21.53 3.61 1.26
C VAL A 211 -21.93 4.89 0.53
N ALA A 212 -22.07 5.98 1.26
CA ALA A 212 -22.21 7.30 0.66
C ALA A 212 -20.82 7.82 0.27
N LEU A 213 -20.57 7.90 -1.04
CA LEU A 213 -19.36 8.51 -1.59
C LEU A 213 -19.72 9.73 -2.43
N ASN A 214 -18.71 10.43 -2.93
CA ASN A 214 -18.91 11.43 -3.96
C ASN A 214 -19.60 10.78 -5.20
N PRO A 215 -20.66 11.38 -5.78
CA PRO A 215 -21.37 10.84 -6.94
C PRO A 215 -20.51 10.59 -8.19
N ASP A 216 -19.34 11.24 -8.31
CA ASP A 216 -18.41 11.09 -9.43
C ASP A 216 -17.40 9.95 -9.23
N GLU A 217 -17.40 9.31 -8.05
CA GLU A 217 -16.63 8.09 -7.79
C GLU A 217 -17.31 6.85 -8.38
N LEU A 218 -16.55 5.79 -8.61
CA LEU A 218 -17.06 4.57 -9.24
C LEU A 218 -18.28 4.00 -8.49
N PRO A 219 -19.28 3.47 -9.22
CA PRO A 219 -20.51 2.93 -8.60
C PRO A 219 -20.24 1.71 -7.72
N VAL A 220 -19.24 0.92 -8.07
CA VAL A 220 -18.86 -0.32 -7.37
C VAL A 220 -17.34 -0.34 -7.30
N THR A 221 -16.82 -0.51 -6.08
CA THR A 221 -15.38 -0.60 -5.82
C THR A 221 -15.10 -1.84 -4.99
N ILE A 222 -14.16 -2.67 -5.43
CA ILE A 222 -13.75 -3.88 -4.70
C ILE A 222 -12.45 -3.58 -3.98
N THR A 223 -12.43 -3.75 -2.67
CA THR A 223 -11.28 -3.46 -1.79
C THR A 223 -10.97 -4.66 -0.92
N MET A 224 -9.74 -4.70 -0.38
CA MET A 224 -9.34 -5.72 0.57
C MET A 224 -8.63 -5.06 1.73
N ASP A 225 -9.13 -5.32 2.94
CA ASP A 225 -8.64 -4.71 4.16
C ASP A 225 -7.11 -4.87 4.33
N GLU A 226 -6.45 -3.78 4.74
CA GLU A 226 -4.99 -3.70 4.87
C GLU A 226 -4.44 -4.76 5.84
N PHE A 227 -5.11 -4.97 6.97
CA PHE A 227 -4.65 -5.91 7.99
C PHE A 227 -4.70 -7.33 7.46
N MET A 228 -5.84 -7.73 6.88
CA MET A 228 -6.00 -9.06 6.30
C MET A 228 -5.00 -9.33 5.17
N ARG A 229 -4.75 -8.31 4.33
CA ARG A 229 -3.75 -8.38 3.26
C ARG A 229 -2.34 -8.61 3.81
N ARG A 230 -1.89 -7.80 4.76
CA ARG A 230 -0.55 -7.93 5.36
C ARG A 230 -0.36 -9.26 6.06
N MET A 231 -1.38 -9.75 6.77
CA MET A 231 -1.33 -11.05 7.42
C MET A 231 -1.14 -12.19 6.42
N LYS A 232 -1.78 -12.10 5.24
CA LYS A 232 -1.60 -13.06 4.15
C LYS A 232 -0.21 -12.98 3.52
N ASP A 233 0.27 -11.78 3.22
CA ASP A 233 1.61 -11.59 2.67
C ASP A 233 2.69 -12.15 3.61
N MET A 234 2.54 -11.91 4.92
CA MET A 234 3.44 -12.45 5.94
C MET A 234 3.36 -13.98 6.04
N ALA A 235 2.16 -14.56 5.92
CA ALA A 235 1.98 -16.01 5.91
C ALA A 235 2.61 -16.66 4.67
N ALA A 236 2.48 -16.03 3.49
CA ALA A 236 3.08 -16.49 2.24
C ALA A 236 4.62 -16.44 2.28
N MET A 237 5.19 -15.48 3.01
CA MET A 237 6.64 -15.37 3.24
C MET A 237 7.17 -16.30 4.37
N GLY A 238 6.32 -17.14 4.98
CA GLY A 238 6.74 -18.13 5.97
C GLY A 238 6.80 -17.63 7.42
N GLY A 239 6.19 -16.48 7.73
CA GLY A 239 6.24 -15.81 9.04
C GLY A 239 5.43 -16.46 10.19
N GLY A 240 5.38 -17.79 10.28
CA GLY A 240 4.78 -18.51 11.43
C GLY A 240 3.25 -18.46 11.55
N MET A 241 2.56 -17.75 10.64
CA MET A 241 1.10 -17.57 10.64
C MET A 241 0.42 -18.33 9.50
N GLY A 242 0.78 -19.61 9.32
CA GLY A 242 0.28 -20.46 8.22
C GLY A 242 -1.25 -20.55 8.12
N PHE A 243 -1.96 -20.33 9.23
CA PHE A 243 -3.42 -20.25 9.26
C PHE A 243 -3.99 -19.13 8.37
N TYR A 244 -3.38 -17.92 8.39
CA TYR A 244 -3.86 -16.79 7.60
C TYR A 244 -3.61 -16.98 6.10
N GLY A 245 -2.54 -17.70 5.74
CA GLY A 245 -2.26 -18.06 4.34
C GLY A 245 -3.27 -19.07 3.78
N GLN A 246 -3.92 -19.86 4.63
CA GLN A 246 -4.96 -20.83 4.24
C GLN A 246 -6.38 -20.26 4.27
N MET A 247 -6.59 -19.07 4.87
CA MET A 247 -7.90 -18.43 4.85
C MET A 247 -8.27 -18.00 3.43
N PRO A 248 -9.53 -18.17 3.00
CA PRO A 248 -10.02 -17.59 1.75
C PRO A 248 -9.79 -16.08 1.70
N ASP A 249 -9.67 -15.52 0.49
CA ASP A 249 -9.68 -14.07 0.35
C ASP A 249 -11.04 -13.51 0.79
N SER A 250 -11.00 -12.36 1.46
CA SER A 250 -12.19 -11.60 1.84
C SER A 250 -12.07 -10.20 1.26
N TYR A 251 -13.05 -9.84 0.44
CA TYR A 251 -13.14 -8.57 -0.26
C TYR A 251 -14.38 -7.82 0.20
N LYS A 252 -14.27 -6.50 0.29
CA LYS A 252 -15.40 -5.59 0.49
C LYS A 252 -15.80 -4.99 -0.86
N VAL A 253 -17.06 -5.14 -1.23
CA VAL A 253 -17.66 -4.57 -2.42
C VAL A 253 -18.45 -3.34 -1.99
N ALA A 254 -17.79 -2.19 -2.06
CA ALA A 254 -18.36 -0.90 -1.71
C ALA A 254 -19.24 -0.40 -2.86
N ILE A 255 -20.54 -0.23 -2.59
CA ILE A 255 -21.53 0.30 -3.53
C ILE A 255 -21.75 1.77 -3.21
N ASN A 256 -21.47 2.65 -4.18
CA ASN A 256 -21.68 4.09 -4.01
C ASN A 256 -23.17 4.43 -4.12
N GLY A 257 -23.85 4.55 -2.97
CA GLY A 257 -25.29 4.85 -2.91
C GLY A 257 -25.67 6.19 -3.55
N ASN A 258 -24.71 7.11 -3.67
CA ASN A 258 -24.92 8.44 -4.25
C ASN A 258 -24.69 8.46 -5.78
N HIS A 259 -24.23 7.35 -6.36
CA HIS A 259 -23.95 7.28 -7.79
C HIS A 259 -25.24 7.08 -8.61
N LYS A 260 -25.37 7.82 -9.72
CA LYS A 260 -26.57 7.81 -10.59
C LYS A 260 -26.94 6.41 -11.11
N LEU A 261 -25.95 5.56 -11.35
CA LEU A 261 -26.18 4.17 -11.76
C LEU A 261 -26.91 3.36 -10.69
N VAL A 262 -26.60 3.55 -9.41
CA VAL A 262 -27.25 2.82 -8.31
C VAL A 262 -28.71 3.25 -8.20
N SER A 263 -28.99 4.55 -8.33
CA SER A 263 -30.37 5.04 -8.41
C SER A 263 -31.12 4.52 -9.65
N LYS A 264 -30.42 4.32 -10.79
CA LYS A 264 -31.02 3.72 -12.00
C LYS A 264 -31.35 2.24 -11.77
N ILE A 265 -30.44 1.49 -11.14
CA ILE A 265 -30.66 0.07 -10.79
C ILE A 265 -31.87 -0.09 -9.87
N LEU A 266 -32.01 0.78 -8.85
CA LEU A 266 -33.17 0.76 -7.95
C LEU A 266 -34.51 1.02 -8.64
N LYS A 267 -34.52 1.79 -9.73
CA LYS A 267 -35.74 2.10 -10.50
C LYS A 267 -36.04 1.06 -11.58
N ALA A 268 -35.06 0.24 -11.95
CA ALA A 268 -35.24 -0.82 -12.92
C ALA A 268 -35.94 -2.02 -12.28
N GLU A 269 -36.66 -2.81 -13.07
CA GLU A 269 -37.35 -4.01 -12.60
C GLU A 269 -36.94 -5.24 -13.41
N GLY A 270 -37.11 -6.42 -12.81
CA GLY A 270 -36.91 -7.70 -13.47
C GLY A 270 -35.48 -7.93 -13.99
N GLU A 271 -35.38 -8.35 -15.26
CA GLU A 271 -34.11 -8.74 -15.89
C GLU A 271 -33.18 -7.54 -16.11
N GLU A 272 -33.73 -6.34 -16.39
CA GLU A 272 -32.93 -5.13 -16.58
C GLU A 272 -32.16 -4.76 -15.30
N GLN A 273 -32.81 -4.81 -14.13
CA GLN A 273 -32.18 -4.55 -12.84
C GLN A 273 -31.00 -5.50 -12.59
N SER A 274 -31.23 -6.78 -12.84
CA SER A 274 -30.22 -7.83 -12.65
C SER A 274 -29.03 -7.64 -13.59
N ASN A 275 -29.28 -7.31 -14.85
CA ASN A 275 -28.25 -7.08 -15.86
C ASN A 275 -27.42 -5.83 -15.57
N LEU A 276 -28.04 -4.73 -15.14
CA LEU A 276 -27.32 -3.50 -14.76
C LEU A 276 -26.45 -3.70 -13.52
N ALA A 277 -26.97 -4.37 -12.48
CA ALA A 277 -26.19 -4.71 -11.29
C ALA A 277 -25.02 -5.63 -11.64
N LYS A 278 -25.26 -6.67 -12.47
CA LYS A 278 -24.20 -7.58 -12.93
C LYS A 278 -23.14 -6.86 -13.75
N GLN A 279 -23.53 -5.95 -14.64
CA GLN A 279 -22.60 -5.14 -15.40
C GLN A 279 -21.73 -4.26 -14.49
N ALA A 280 -22.30 -3.64 -13.47
CA ALA A 280 -21.57 -2.81 -12.53
C ALA A 280 -20.56 -3.62 -11.70
N VAL A 281 -20.94 -4.82 -11.24
CA VAL A 281 -20.04 -5.74 -10.53
C VAL A 281 -18.90 -6.22 -11.43
N ASP A 282 -19.21 -6.65 -12.65
CA ASP A 282 -18.20 -7.18 -13.57
C ASP A 282 -17.20 -6.08 -13.99
N LEU A 283 -17.63 -4.82 -14.13
CA LEU A 283 -16.72 -3.68 -14.33
C LEU A 283 -15.76 -3.51 -13.15
N ALA A 284 -16.24 -3.63 -11.92
CA ALA A 284 -15.38 -3.55 -10.74
C ALA A 284 -14.40 -4.73 -10.64
N LEU A 285 -14.85 -5.94 -11.00
CA LEU A 285 -13.98 -7.12 -11.09
C LEU A 285 -12.90 -6.95 -12.17
N LEU A 286 -13.27 -6.39 -13.32
CA LEU A 286 -12.34 -6.10 -14.40
C LEU A 286 -11.28 -5.08 -13.96
N ALA A 287 -11.70 -4.02 -13.26
CA ALA A 287 -10.79 -3.00 -12.73
C ALA A 287 -9.76 -3.57 -11.75
N GLN A 288 -10.11 -4.63 -11.00
CA GLN A 288 -9.17 -5.35 -10.12
C GLN A 288 -8.43 -6.51 -10.80
N GLY A 289 -8.64 -6.74 -12.10
CA GLY A 289 -8.07 -7.89 -12.82
C GLY A 289 -8.59 -9.25 -12.36
N MET A 290 -9.74 -9.29 -11.66
CA MET A 290 -10.36 -10.50 -11.12
C MET A 290 -11.33 -11.17 -12.10
N LEU A 291 -11.73 -10.45 -13.16
CA LEU A 291 -12.64 -10.96 -14.19
C LEU A 291 -11.85 -11.73 -15.26
N THR A 292 -11.99 -13.05 -15.28
CA THR A 292 -11.20 -13.94 -16.16
C THR A 292 -12.05 -15.09 -16.72
N GLY A 293 -11.54 -15.74 -17.78
CA GLY A 293 -12.15 -16.96 -18.35
C GLY A 293 -13.57 -16.74 -18.87
N ALA A 294 -14.47 -17.67 -18.57
CA ALA A 294 -15.86 -17.64 -19.06
C ALA A 294 -16.64 -16.39 -18.61
N GLU A 295 -16.34 -15.86 -17.41
CA GLU A 295 -16.99 -14.65 -16.90
C GLU A 295 -16.59 -13.42 -17.70
N LEU A 296 -15.32 -13.32 -18.10
CA LEU A 296 -14.85 -12.25 -18.99
C LEU A 296 -15.50 -12.33 -20.37
N THR A 297 -15.59 -13.54 -20.95
CA THR A 297 -16.28 -13.75 -22.22
C THR A 297 -17.76 -13.36 -22.15
N ALA A 298 -18.46 -13.73 -21.07
CA ALA A 298 -19.85 -13.36 -20.85
C ALA A 298 -20.03 -11.84 -20.68
N PHE A 299 -19.14 -11.18 -19.93
CA PHE A 299 -19.11 -9.73 -19.78
C PHE A 299 -18.90 -9.02 -21.12
N VAL A 300 -17.94 -9.46 -21.92
CA VAL A 300 -17.66 -8.87 -23.24
C VAL A 300 -18.86 -9.04 -24.16
N SER A 301 -19.45 -10.24 -24.22
CA SER A 301 -20.62 -10.51 -25.08
C SER A 301 -21.80 -9.62 -24.70
N ARG A 302 -22.13 -9.54 -23.40
CA ARG A 302 -23.18 -8.66 -22.90
C ARG A 302 -22.88 -7.18 -23.14
N SER A 303 -21.62 -6.76 -23.04
CA SER A 303 -21.23 -5.37 -23.28
C SER A 303 -21.37 -4.99 -24.76
N VAL A 304 -21.12 -5.93 -25.68
CA VAL A 304 -21.34 -5.71 -27.11
C VAL A 304 -22.84 -5.60 -27.43
N GLU A 305 -23.69 -6.38 -26.78
CA GLU A 305 -25.16 -6.29 -26.96
C GLU A 305 -25.77 -4.97 -26.45
N LEU A 306 -25.06 -4.27 -25.55
CA LEU A 306 -25.49 -3.01 -24.95
C LEU A 306 -25.08 -1.76 -25.77
N ILE A 307 -24.24 -1.90 -26.79
CA ILE A 307 -23.73 -0.81 -27.67
C ILE A 307 -24.46 -0.85 -29.00
#